data_AF-A0A7K1YSQ7-F1
#
_entry.id   AF-A0A7K1YSQ7-F1
#
_cell.length_a   1.000
_cell.length_b   1.000
_cell.length_c   1.000
_cell.angle_alpha   90.00
_cell.angle_beta   90.00
_cell.angle_gamma   90.00
#
_symmetry.space_group_name_H-M   'P 1'
#
loop_
_entity.id
_entity.type
_entity.pdbx_description
1 polymer ?
#
loop_
_entity_poly.entity_id
_entity_poly.type
_entity_poly.pdbx_seq_one_letter_code
_entity_poly.pdbx_strand_id
1 'polypeptide(L)'
;MWISTIPYDEAEGELRAHYDRQARALGEPTEMTMAGSLHPALVAARLDLYAATEKCPSRLTPHQRNLISFVTSAINGTVHCMSQVTIKLRQTGLDDEAIAKLAADPDCFESLGLSPADTAMVRYASKLTRSPASVTEADVEELRAAGFDDLDIIDANSQCAHLN
;
A
#
# COMPACT_ATOMS: atom_id res chain seq x y z
N MET A 1 19.44 4.00 -9.34
CA MET A 1 18.46 5.11 -9.54
C MET A 1 18.85 5.88 -10.80
N TRP A 2 17.91 6.25 -11.67
CA TRP A 2 18.19 6.90 -12.97
C TRP A 2 18.07 8.43 -12.95
N ILE A 3 17.65 9.00 -11.82
CA ILE A 3 17.58 10.44 -11.58
C ILE A 3 18.53 10.80 -10.45
N SER A 4 19.01 12.05 -10.45
CA SER A 4 19.82 12.58 -9.35
C SER A 4 19.01 12.69 -8.07
N THR A 5 19.66 12.45 -6.93
CA THR A 5 19.10 12.65 -5.60
C THR A 5 20.10 13.35 -4.70
N ILE A 6 19.59 13.95 -3.63
CA ILE A 6 20.40 14.53 -2.55
C ILE A 6 20.49 13.49 -1.41
N PRO A 7 21.69 12.96 -1.10
CA PRO A 7 21.91 12.05 0.02
C PRO A 7 21.49 12.66 1.37
N TYR A 8 21.24 11.81 2.37
CA TYR A 8 20.77 12.27 3.68
C TYR A 8 21.78 13.17 4.41
N ASP A 9 23.07 12.84 4.34
CA ASP A 9 24.16 13.58 4.95
C ASP A 9 24.45 14.92 4.27
N GLU A 10 24.13 15.05 2.98
CA GLU A 10 24.22 16.28 2.20
C GLU A 10 22.93 17.13 2.22
N ALA A 11 21.84 16.62 2.79
CA ALA A 11 20.57 17.34 2.84
C ALA A 11 20.62 18.50 3.84
N GLU A 12 20.10 19.65 3.41
CA GLU A 12 20.00 20.87 4.19
C GLU A 12 18.55 21.40 4.23
N GLY A 13 18.30 22.39 5.10
CA GLY A 13 17.03 23.11 5.17
C GLY A 13 15.79 22.21 5.34
N GLU A 14 14.74 22.49 4.57
CA GLU A 14 13.47 21.76 4.65
C GLU A 14 13.62 20.27 4.31
N LEU A 15 14.44 19.94 3.30
CA LEU A 15 14.67 18.55 2.91
C LEU A 15 15.24 17.74 4.09
N ARG A 16 16.22 18.30 4.79
CA ARG A 16 16.81 17.66 5.96
C ARG A 16 15.77 17.40 7.05
N ALA A 17 14.90 18.37 7.32
CA ALA A 17 13.83 18.21 8.29
C ALA A 17 12.85 17.08 7.91
N HIS A 18 12.54 16.93 6.62
CA HIS A 18 11.70 15.82 6.14
C HIS A 18 12.39 14.46 6.23
N TYR A 19 13.68 14.38 5.89
CA TYR A 19 14.46 13.16 6.08
C TYR A 19 14.56 12.78 7.56
N ASP A 20 14.89 13.73 8.44
CA ASP A 20 14.96 13.52 9.89
C ASP A 20 13.61 13.01 10.43
N ARG A 21 12.48 13.55 9.94
CA ARG A 21 11.12 13.10 10.33
C ARG A 21 10.94 11.59 10.08
N GLN A 22 11.34 11.10 8.91
CA GLN A 22 11.20 9.68 8.58
C GLN A 22 12.25 8.82 9.28
N ALA A 23 13.50 9.30 9.34
CA ALA A 23 14.60 8.61 10.01
C ALA A 23 14.35 8.40 11.52
N ARG A 24 13.62 9.30 12.20
CA ARG A 24 13.19 9.08 13.59
C ARG A 24 12.36 7.81 13.78
N ALA A 25 11.60 7.41 12.77
CA ALA A 25 10.76 6.21 12.82
C ALA A 25 11.47 4.97 12.25
N LEU A 26 12.28 5.13 11.20
CA LEU A 26 12.83 4.01 10.42
C LEU A 26 14.37 3.86 10.53
N GLY A 27 15.06 4.77 11.20
CA GLY A 27 16.52 4.85 11.26
C GLY A 27 17.13 5.71 10.15
N GLU A 28 16.58 5.66 8.94
CA GLU A 28 17.04 6.42 7.77
C GLU A 28 15.86 6.80 6.84
N PRO A 29 16.00 7.82 5.97
CA PRO A 29 15.00 8.06 4.93
C PRO A 29 15.00 6.91 3.91
N THR A 30 13.80 6.54 3.43
CA THR A 30 13.67 5.47 2.44
C THR A 30 14.15 5.93 1.05
N GLU A 31 14.50 4.99 0.19
CA GLU A 31 14.86 5.28 -1.21
C GLU A 31 13.77 6.08 -1.95
N MET A 32 12.49 5.82 -1.65
CA MET A 32 11.37 6.54 -2.26
C MET A 32 11.29 7.99 -1.77
N THR A 33 11.57 8.24 -0.49
CA THR A 33 11.69 9.62 0.04
C THR A 33 12.87 10.33 -0.61
N MET A 34 14.01 9.64 -0.76
CA MET A 34 15.21 10.20 -1.40
C MET A 34 15.00 10.50 -2.89
N ALA A 35 14.21 9.71 -3.60
CA ALA A 35 13.88 9.97 -5.00
C ALA A 35 13.11 11.30 -5.22
N GLY A 36 12.40 11.80 -4.20
CA GLY A 36 11.71 13.09 -4.24
C GLY A 36 12.58 14.29 -3.87
N SER A 37 13.86 14.07 -3.53
CA SER A 37 14.73 15.06 -2.89
C SER A 37 14.95 16.38 -3.64
N LEU A 38 14.83 16.36 -4.97
CA LEU A 38 14.94 17.57 -5.79
C LEU A 38 13.75 18.53 -5.62
N HIS A 39 12.67 18.10 -4.95
CA HIS A 39 11.53 18.94 -4.61
C HIS A 39 11.05 18.66 -3.17
N PRO A 40 11.59 19.36 -2.16
CA PRO A 40 11.31 19.06 -0.75
C PRO A 40 9.80 19.13 -0.38
N ALA A 41 9.04 20.05 -0.97
CA ALA A 41 7.60 20.15 -0.73
C ALA A 41 6.83 18.89 -1.20
N LEU A 42 7.29 18.22 -2.27
CA LEU A 42 6.72 16.93 -2.69
C LEU A 42 7.00 15.84 -1.65
N VAL A 43 8.20 15.83 -1.07
CA VAL A 43 8.55 14.90 0.02
C VAL A 43 7.66 15.14 1.23
N ALA A 44 7.46 16.40 1.62
CA ALA A 44 6.59 16.78 2.72
C ALA A 44 5.17 16.25 2.53
N ALA A 45 4.54 16.59 1.40
CA ALA A 45 3.18 16.20 1.07
C ALA A 45 3.00 14.68 1.04
N ARG A 46 4.00 13.95 0.53
CA ARG A 46 3.98 12.49 0.52
C ARG A 46 4.06 11.89 1.92
N LEU A 47 4.94 12.40 2.79
CA LEU A 47 5.03 11.94 4.17
C LEU A 47 3.76 12.24 4.97
N ASP A 48 3.06 13.33 4.64
CA ASP A 48 1.75 13.63 5.21
C ASP A 48 0.67 12.69 4.70
N LEU A 49 0.67 12.37 3.40
CA LEU A 49 -0.23 11.37 2.83
C LEU A 49 -0.03 10.00 3.49
N TYR A 50 1.22 9.53 3.60
CA TYR A 50 1.54 8.27 4.30
C TYR A 50 1.05 8.28 5.74
N ALA A 51 1.31 9.37 6.48
CA ALA A 51 0.85 9.47 7.86
C ALA A 51 -0.68 9.46 7.96
N ALA A 52 -1.39 10.07 7.01
CA ALA A 52 -2.85 10.10 6.98
C ALA A 52 -3.45 8.73 6.65
N THR A 53 -2.88 8.00 5.69
CA THR A 53 -3.38 6.69 5.27
C THR A 53 -3.01 5.60 6.28
N GLU A 54 -1.78 5.56 6.78
CA GLU A 54 -1.33 4.55 7.77
C GLU A 54 -2.06 4.68 9.11
N LYS A 55 -2.49 5.88 9.48
CA LYS A 55 -3.19 6.16 10.76
C LYS A 55 -4.69 6.33 10.59
N CYS A 56 -5.24 5.96 9.44
CA CYS A 56 -6.69 5.98 9.23
C CYS A 56 -7.37 5.12 10.32
N PRO A 57 -8.29 5.68 11.14
CA PRO A 57 -8.90 4.97 12.25
C PRO A 57 -10.05 4.07 11.79
N SER A 58 -9.86 3.36 10.68
CA SER A 58 -10.82 2.39 10.15
C SER A 58 -10.72 1.05 10.91
N ARG A 59 -11.68 0.17 10.64
CA ARG A 59 -11.74 -1.19 11.17
C ARG A 59 -10.93 -2.18 10.33
N LEU A 60 -10.28 -1.73 9.25
CA LEU A 60 -9.37 -2.59 8.48
C LEU A 60 -8.27 -3.15 9.39
N THR A 61 -8.10 -4.46 9.35
CA THR A 61 -7.03 -5.13 10.09
C THR A 61 -5.68 -4.87 9.42
N PRO A 62 -4.55 -5.04 10.16
CA PRO A 62 -3.23 -5.03 9.54
C PRO A 62 -3.11 -6.06 8.40
N HIS A 63 -3.73 -7.23 8.55
CA HIS A 63 -3.79 -8.26 7.51
C HIS A 63 -4.39 -7.71 6.21
N GLN A 64 -5.55 -7.06 6.35
CA GLN A 64 -6.29 -6.52 5.22
C GLN A 64 -5.54 -5.41 4.48
N ARG A 65 -4.95 -4.46 5.22
CA ARG A 65 -4.10 -3.43 4.62
C ARG A 65 -2.91 -4.04 3.88
N ASN A 66 -2.27 -5.07 4.46
CA ASN A 66 -1.15 -5.75 3.80
C ASN A 66 -1.60 -6.55 2.56
N LEU A 67 -2.79 -7.16 2.55
CA LEU A 67 -3.35 -7.82 1.36
C LEU A 67 -3.54 -6.83 0.21
N ILE A 68 -4.14 -5.66 0.48
CA ILE A 68 -4.30 -4.59 -0.52
C ILE A 68 -2.93 -4.20 -1.08
N SER A 69 -1.97 -3.90 -0.19
CA SER A 69 -0.65 -3.46 -0.61
C SER A 69 0.08 -4.52 -1.43
N PHE A 70 -0.03 -5.78 -1.04
CA PHE A 70 0.62 -6.89 -1.72
C PHE A 70 0.04 -7.11 -3.13
N VAL A 71 -1.29 -7.22 -3.24
CA VAL A 71 -1.97 -7.46 -4.52
C VAL A 71 -1.75 -6.30 -5.49
N THR A 72 -1.86 -5.06 -5.02
CA THR A 72 -1.57 -3.86 -5.83
C THR A 72 -0.14 -3.90 -6.34
N SER A 73 0.82 -4.18 -5.46
CA SER A 73 2.24 -4.28 -5.82
C SER A 73 2.54 -5.44 -6.79
N ALA A 74 1.85 -6.58 -6.62
CA ALA A 74 1.99 -7.75 -7.47
C ALA A 74 1.47 -7.48 -8.89
N ILE A 75 0.32 -6.82 -9.01
CA ILE A 75 -0.23 -6.39 -10.30
C ILE A 75 0.70 -5.37 -10.98
N ASN A 76 1.25 -4.42 -10.22
CA ASN A 76 2.15 -3.38 -10.74
C ASN A 76 3.59 -3.89 -10.98
N GLY A 77 3.94 -5.11 -10.57
CA GLY A 77 5.28 -5.68 -10.73
C GLY A 77 6.35 -5.03 -9.86
N THR A 78 5.97 -4.38 -8.75
CA THR A 78 6.91 -3.64 -7.88
C THR A 78 7.54 -4.55 -6.83
N VAL A 79 8.54 -5.33 -7.23
CA VAL A 79 9.19 -6.36 -6.40
C VAL A 79 9.70 -5.84 -5.04
N HIS A 80 10.26 -4.64 -4.99
CA HIS A 80 10.73 -4.03 -3.74
C HIS A 80 9.58 -3.87 -2.74
N CYS A 81 8.47 -3.24 -3.14
CA CYS A 81 7.28 -3.04 -2.29
C CYS A 81 6.67 -4.39 -1.87
N MET A 82 6.57 -5.35 -2.80
CA MET A 82 6.08 -6.70 -2.49
C MET A 82 6.91 -7.37 -1.39
N SER A 83 8.24 -7.32 -1.49
CA SER A 83 9.14 -8.02 -0.56
C SER A 83 8.97 -7.57 0.89
N GLN A 84 8.73 -6.28 1.12
CA GLN A 84 8.51 -5.71 2.45
C GLN A 84 7.16 -6.15 3.03
N VAL A 85 6.13 -6.27 2.18
CA VAL A 85 4.78 -6.67 2.59
C VAL A 85 4.68 -8.18 2.81
N THR A 86 5.46 -8.99 2.09
CA THR A 86 5.54 -10.46 2.29
C THR A 86 5.81 -10.83 3.75
N ILE A 87 6.77 -10.15 4.39
CA ILE A 87 7.12 -10.41 5.79
C ILE A 87 5.93 -10.13 6.71
N LYS A 88 5.20 -9.04 6.45
CA LYS A 88 4.02 -8.66 7.23
C LYS A 88 2.85 -9.61 7.00
N LEU A 89 2.61 -10.06 5.76
CA LEU A 89 1.55 -11.03 5.46
C LEU A 89 1.75 -12.34 6.21
N ARG A 90 2.98 -12.85 6.25
CA ARG A 90 3.34 -14.04 7.06
C ARG A 90 2.99 -13.85 8.54
N GLN A 91 3.34 -12.70 9.10
CA GLN A 91 3.04 -12.38 10.51
C GLN A 91 1.54 -12.29 10.79
N THR A 92 0.75 -11.96 9.77
CA THR A 92 -0.71 -11.93 9.87
C THR A 92 -1.42 -13.25 9.51
N GLY A 93 -0.65 -14.32 9.26
CA GLY A 93 -1.18 -15.67 9.13
C GLY A 93 -1.42 -16.17 7.70
N LEU A 94 -1.02 -15.42 6.67
CA LEU A 94 -1.03 -15.95 5.31
C LEU A 94 0.22 -16.82 5.08
N ASP A 95 0.02 -18.06 4.66
CA ASP A 95 1.14 -18.98 4.48
C ASP A 95 1.98 -18.65 3.24
N ASP A 96 3.20 -19.19 3.21
CA ASP A 96 4.16 -18.95 2.13
C ASP A 96 3.68 -19.44 0.76
N GLU A 97 2.86 -20.48 0.73
CA GLU A 97 2.34 -21.04 -0.52
C GLU A 97 1.30 -20.10 -1.13
N ALA A 98 0.37 -19.59 -0.32
CA ALA A 98 -0.62 -18.61 -0.73
C ALA A 98 0.03 -17.29 -1.17
N ILE A 99 1.04 -16.81 -0.43
CA ILE A 99 1.82 -15.62 -0.82
C ILE A 99 2.52 -15.84 -2.17
N ALA A 100 3.16 -17.00 -2.37
CA ALA A 100 3.84 -17.31 -3.62
C ALA A 100 2.85 -17.41 -4.79
N LYS A 101 1.67 -18.00 -4.58
CA LYS A 101 0.59 -18.06 -5.58
C LYS A 101 0.09 -16.67 -5.95
N LEU A 102 -0.21 -15.81 -4.98
CA LEU A 102 -0.61 -14.42 -5.25
C LEU A 102 0.48 -13.61 -5.97
N ALA A 103 1.75 -13.85 -5.65
CA ALA A 103 2.86 -13.17 -6.33
C ALA A 103 2.96 -13.58 -7.80
N ALA A 104 2.74 -14.86 -8.10
CA ALA A 104 2.84 -15.41 -9.45
C ALA A 104 1.59 -15.09 -10.30
N ASP A 105 0.43 -15.13 -9.68
CA ASP A 105 -0.87 -14.85 -10.29
C ASP A 105 -1.76 -14.09 -9.29
N PRO A 106 -1.80 -12.76 -9.36
CA PRO A 106 -2.64 -11.95 -8.47
C PRO A 106 -4.14 -12.22 -8.64
N ASP A 107 -4.57 -12.89 -9.71
CA ASP A 107 -5.99 -13.19 -9.98
C ASP A 107 -6.41 -14.54 -9.36
N CYS A 108 -5.46 -15.32 -8.81
CA CYS A 108 -5.76 -16.61 -8.17
C CYS A 108 -6.42 -16.50 -6.78
N PHE A 109 -6.60 -15.28 -6.25
CA PHE A 109 -7.06 -15.01 -4.88
C PHE A 109 -8.39 -15.71 -4.50
N GLU A 110 -9.29 -15.91 -5.47
CA GLU A 110 -10.53 -16.70 -5.28
C GLU A 110 -10.28 -18.13 -4.80
N SER A 111 -9.16 -18.72 -5.21
CA SER A 111 -8.81 -20.11 -4.93
C SER A 111 -8.04 -20.31 -3.63
N LEU A 112 -7.70 -19.23 -2.92
CA LEU A 112 -6.82 -19.27 -1.74
C LEU A 112 -7.56 -19.49 -0.42
N GLY A 113 -8.89 -19.61 -0.46
CA GLY A 113 -9.69 -19.82 0.75
C GLY A 113 -9.62 -18.64 1.73
N LEU A 114 -9.44 -17.42 1.21
CA LEU A 114 -9.56 -16.20 2.00
C LEU A 114 -10.97 -16.05 2.58
N SER A 115 -11.11 -15.26 3.65
CA SER A 115 -12.43 -14.94 4.16
C SER A 115 -13.27 -14.20 3.10
N PRO A 116 -14.61 -14.29 3.11
CA PRO A 116 -15.44 -13.55 2.15
C PRO A 116 -15.14 -12.05 2.12
N ALA A 117 -14.82 -11.46 3.28
CA ALA A 117 -14.46 -10.05 3.37
C ALA A 117 -13.11 -9.74 2.72
N ASP A 118 -12.10 -10.57 2.95
CA ASP A 118 -10.79 -10.38 2.34
C ASP A 118 -10.83 -10.60 0.82
N THR A 119 -11.62 -11.58 0.34
CA THR A 119 -11.84 -11.81 -1.10
C THR A 119 -12.50 -10.60 -1.77
N ALA A 120 -13.57 -10.04 -1.19
CA ALA A 120 -14.24 -8.86 -1.73
C ALA A 120 -13.28 -7.66 -1.80
N MET A 121 -12.47 -7.48 -0.77
CA MET A 121 -11.51 -6.38 -0.70
C MET A 121 -10.35 -6.56 -1.68
N VAL A 122 -9.82 -7.77 -1.85
CA VAL A 122 -8.79 -8.08 -2.86
C VAL A 122 -9.35 -7.88 -4.27
N ARG A 123 -10.59 -8.31 -4.54
CA ARG A 123 -11.27 -8.06 -5.81
C ARG A 123 -11.34 -6.56 -6.12
N TYR A 124 -11.79 -5.77 -5.14
CA TYR A 124 -11.88 -4.32 -5.28
C TYR A 124 -10.51 -3.69 -5.57
N ALA A 125 -9.47 -4.04 -4.79
CA ALA A 125 -8.13 -3.52 -4.98
C ALA A 125 -7.54 -3.90 -6.36
N SER A 126 -7.74 -5.14 -6.81
CA SER A 126 -7.31 -5.61 -8.13
C SER A 126 -7.99 -4.82 -9.26
N LYS A 127 -9.32 -4.64 -9.18
CA LYS A 127 -10.08 -3.85 -10.16
C LYS A 127 -9.65 -2.39 -10.18
N LEU A 128 -9.48 -1.77 -9.01
CA LEU A 128 -9.06 -0.37 -8.86
C LEU A 128 -7.65 -0.15 -9.44
N THR A 129 -6.74 -1.11 -9.25
CA THR A 129 -5.37 -1.08 -9.79
C THR A 129 -5.37 -1.19 -11.32
N ARG A 130 -6.10 -2.15 -11.89
CA ARG A 130 -6.04 -2.45 -13.34
C ARG A 130 -6.91 -1.53 -14.19
N SER A 131 -8.06 -1.12 -13.67
CA SER A 131 -9.11 -0.46 -14.45
C SER A 131 -9.95 0.44 -13.55
N PRO A 132 -9.35 1.50 -12.96
CA PRO A 132 -10.03 2.37 -11.99
C PRO A 132 -11.31 2.99 -12.56
N ALA A 133 -11.33 3.31 -13.86
CA ALA A 133 -12.50 3.85 -14.55
C ALA A 133 -13.70 2.88 -14.65
N SER A 134 -13.50 1.58 -14.37
CA SER A 134 -14.54 0.55 -14.40
C SER A 134 -15.17 0.27 -13.03
N VAL A 135 -14.65 0.89 -11.97
CA VAL A 135 -15.24 0.78 -10.62
C VAL A 135 -16.63 1.42 -10.64
N THR A 136 -17.62 0.71 -10.12
CA THR A 136 -19.02 1.12 -10.06
C THR A 136 -19.55 1.06 -8.63
N GLU A 137 -20.77 1.54 -8.44
CA GLU A 137 -21.49 1.44 -7.16
C GLU A 137 -21.62 -0.01 -6.68
N ALA A 138 -21.80 -0.97 -7.59
CA ALA A 138 -21.92 -2.39 -7.25
C ALA A 138 -20.67 -2.94 -6.54
N ASP A 139 -19.46 -2.47 -6.90
CA ASP A 139 -18.24 -2.90 -6.21
C ASP A 139 -18.21 -2.39 -4.75
N VAL A 140 -18.74 -1.18 -4.52
CA VAL A 140 -18.86 -0.59 -3.17
C VAL A 140 -19.92 -1.33 -2.36
N GLU A 141 -21.05 -1.70 -2.99
CA GLU A 141 -22.08 -2.52 -2.37
C GLU A 141 -21.57 -3.92 -1.97
N GLU A 142 -20.70 -4.54 -2.79
CA GLU A 142 -20.06 -5.82 -2.44
C GLU A 142 -19.20 -5.70 -1.16
N LEU A 143 -18.44 -4.61 -1.02
CA LEU A 143 -17.68 -4.33 0.21
C LEU A 143 -18.61 -4.13 1.43
N ARG A 144 -19.71 -3.40 1.26
CA ARG A 144 -20.70 -3.21 2.34
C ARG A 144 -21.36 -4.54 2.74
N ALA A 145 -21.70 -5.38 1.76
CA ALA A 145 -22.24 -6.71 2.00
C ALA A 145 -21.25 -7.62 2.75
N ALA A 146 -19.94 -7.40 2.55
CA ALA A 146 -18.86 -8.03 3.30
C ALA A 146 -18.63 -7.45 4.70
N GLY A 147 -19.37 -6.40 5.11
CA GLY A 147 -19.34 -5.82 6.44
C GLY A 147 -18.42 -4.61 6.63
N PHE A 148 -17.89 -4.05 5.53
CA PHE A 148 -17.12 -2.80 5.55
C PHE A 148 -18.05 -1.58 5.58
N ASP A 149 -17.69 -0.58 6.39
CA ASP A 149 -18.38 0.71 6.40
C ASP A 149 -17.71 1.69 5.43
N ASP A 150 -18.28 2.89 5.28
CA ASP A 150 -17.77 3.87 4.33
C ASP A 150 -16.33 4.34 4.67
N LEU A 151 -15.94 4.35 5.95
CA LEU A 151 -14.57 4.71 6.34
C LEU A 151 -13.58 3.59 6.00
N ASP A 152 -13.97 2.33 6.18
CA ASP A 152 -13.18 1.17 5.74
C ASP A 152 -12.94 1.19 4.23
N ILE A 153 -13.97 1.54 3.46
CA ILE A 153 -13.91 1.62 1.99
C ILE A 153 -13.00 2.78 1.56
N ILE A 154 -13.08 3.93 2.22
CA ILE A 154 -12.16 5.06 1.99
C ILE A 154 -10.73 4.67 2.32
N ASP A 155 -10.49 3.97 3.44
CA ASP A 155 -9.16 3.48 3.80
C ASP A 155 -8.65 2.51 2.73
N ALA A 156 -9.43 1.49 2.37
CA ALA A 156 -9.04 0.51 1.35
C ALA A 156 -8.71 1.17 0.00
N ASN A 157 -9.55 2.10 -0.45
CA ASN A 157 -9.29 2.88 -1.66
C ASN A 157 -7.99 3.67 -1.54
N SER A 158 -7.79 4.37 -0.43
CA SER A 158 -6.60 5.18 -0.19
C SER A 158 -5.34 4.32 -0.18
N GLN A 159 -5.35 3.17 0.53
CA GLN A 159 -4.24 2.22 0.58
C GLN A 159 -3.84 1.71 -0.80
N CYS A 160 -4.82 1.42 -1.66
CA CYS A 160 -4.57 0.98 -3.03
C CYS A 160 -4.08 2.14 -3.92
N ALA A 161 -4.77 3.28 -3.89
CA ALA A 161 -4.52 4.40 -4.79
C ALA A 161 -3.13 5.02 -4.60
N HIS A 162 -2.61 5.10 -3.37
CA HIS A 162 -1.26 5.69 -3.13
C HIS A 162 -0.10 4.77 -3.56
N LEU A 163 -0.40 3.49 -3.86
CA LEU A 163 0.56 2.49 -4.34
C LEU A 163 0.55 2.31 -5.87
N ASN A 164 -0.35 3.00 -6.58
CA ASN A 164 -0.41 3.07 -8.04
C ASN A 164 0.42 4.25 -8.55
#